data_AF-A0A424LGJ3-F1
#
_entry.id   AF-A0A424LGJ3-F1
#
_cell.length_a   1.000
_cell.length_b   1.000
_cell.length_c   1.000
_cell.angle_alpha   90.00
_cell.angle_beta   90.00
_cell.angle_gamma   90.00
#
_symmetry.space_group_name_H-M   'P 1'
#
loop_
_entity.id
_entity.type
_entity.pdbx_description
1 polymer ?
#
loop_
_entity_poly.entity_id
_entity_poly.type
_entity_poly.pdbx_seq_one_letter_code
_entity_poly.pdbx_strand_id
1 'polypeptide(L)'
;MTDKVKAAEAAPEAQAEAPQLGLGDLNAMVQIIDICSKRGAFEGSELESVGMVRGRIATFVQANTPKEAKEEAPATEAEAPAEE
;
A
#
# COMPACT_ATOMS: atom_id res chain seq x y z
N MET A 1 -38.87 -33.12 43.32
CA MET A 1 -38.02 -33.94 42.43
C MET A 1 -37.68 -33.08 41.23
N THR A 2 -36.50 -32.43 41.27
CA THR A 2 -35.69 -31.96 40.14
C THR A 2 -36.35 -31.10 39.03
N ASP A 3 -36.41 -29.80 39.27
CA ASP A 3 -36.30 -28.76 38.23
C ASP A 3 -34.88 -28.81 37.62
N LYS A 4 -34.74 -29.35 36.41
CA LYS A 4 -33.50 -29.25 35.63
C LYS A 4 -33.60 -28.03 34.72
N VAL A 5 -33.15 -26.87 35.23
CA VAL A 5 -32.67 -25.77 34.40
C VAL A 5 -31.46 -26.28 33.64
N LYS A 6 -31.65 -26.53 32.34
CA LYS A 6 -30.55 -26.80 31.41
C LYS A 6 -29.91 -25.46 31.08
N ALA A 7 -28.83 -25.15 31.78
CA ALA A 7 -27.93 -24.06 31.42
C ALA A 7 -27.41 -24.32 30.00
N ALA A 8 -27.70 -23.40 29.09
CA ALA A 8 -27.05 -23.34 27.80
C ALA A 8 -25.60 -22.88 28.04
N GLU A 9 -24.66 -23.80 27.93
CA GLU A 9 -23.24 -23.47 27.80
C GLU A 9 -23.06 -22.69 26.50
N ALA A 10 -22.82 -21.39 26.63
CA ALA A 10 -22.35 -20.56 25.54
C ALA A 10 -20.92 -21.00 25.19
N ALA A 11 -20.76 -21.59 24.01
CA ALA A 11 -19.46 -21.86 23.42
C ALA A 11 -18.68 -20.53 23.25
N PRO A 12 -17.35 -20.52 23.38
CA PRO A 12 -16.56 -19.32 23.16
C PRO A 12 -16.75 -18.88 21.72
N GLU A 13 -17.30 -17.69 21.54
CA GLU A 13 -17.37 -17.02 20.24
C GLU A 13 -15.94 -16.85 19.75
N ALA A 14 -15.56 -17.59 18.70
CA ALA A 14 -14.32 -17.36 17.99
C ALA A 14 -14.37 -15.95 17.41
N GLN A 15 -13.72 -15.02 18.10
CA GLN A 15 -13.62 -13.63 17.67
C GLN A 15 -12.83 -13.63 16.36
N ALA A 16 -13.53 -13.51 15.23
CA ALA A 16 -12.89 -13.43 13.93
C ALA A 16 -11.94 -12.21 13.94
N GLU A 17 -10.65 -12.45 13.75
CA GLU A 17 -9.66 -11.38 13.61
C GLU A 17 -10.06 -10.50 12.42
N ALA A 18 -10.21 -9.20 12.67
CA ALA A 18 -10.52 -8.25 11.62
C ALA A 18 -9.39 -8.27 10.57
N PRO A 19 -9.71 -8.20 9.27
CA PRO A 19 -8.70 -8.17 8.23
C PRO A 19 -7.74 -7.01 8.45
N GLN A 20 -6.43 -7.31 8.46
CA GLN A 20 -5.37 -6.32 8.64
C GLN A 20 -4.69 -6.04 7.31
N LEU A 21 -4.33 -4.77 7.08
CA LEU A 21 -3.52 -4.33 5.95
C LEU A 21 -2.13 -3.95 6.46
N GLY A 22 -1.09 -4.51 5.84
CA GLY A 22 0.30 -4.19 6.13
C GLY A 22 0.96 -3.32 5.05
N LEU A 23 2.20 -2.90 5.33
CA LEU A 23 3.02 -2.17 4.33
C LEU A 23 3.28 -3.00 3.07
N GLY A 24 3.35 -4.33 3.19
CA GLY A 24 3.49 -5.24 2.06
C GLY A 24 2.31 -5.16 1.09
N ASP A 25 1.08 -5.15 1.60
CA ASP A 25 -0.14 -5.05 0.80
C ASP A 25 -0.23 -3.70 0.07
N LEU A 26 0.14 -2.62 0.76
CA LEU A 26 0.19 -1.28 0.16
C LEU A 26 1.24 -1.19 -0.95
N ASN A 27 2.40 -1.81 -0.78
CA ASN A 27 3.42 -1.87 -1.82
C ASN A 27 2.96 -2.70 -3.01
N ALA A 28 2.30 -3.85 -2.77
CA ALA A 28 1.69 -4.66 -3.81
C ALA A 28 0.63 -3.86 -4.60
N MET A 29 -0.18 -3.05 -3.91
CA MET A 29 -1.18 -2.20 -4.55
C MET A 29 -0.55 -1.18 -5.50
N VAL A 30 0.56 -0.54 -5.10
CA VAL A 30 1.33 0.35 -5.98
C VAL A 30 1.84 -0.38 -7.21
N GLN A 31 2.39 -1.59 -7.05
CA GLN A 31 2.88 -2.42 -8.17
C GLN A 31 1.75 -2.81 -9.12
N ILE A 32 0.58 -3.19 -8.59
CA ILE A 32 -0.59 -3.55 -9.40
C ILE A 32 -1.04 -2.35 -10.24
N ILE A 33 -1.16 -1.16 -9.63
CA ILE A 33 -1.53 0.05 -10.36
C ILE A 33 -0.54 0.32 -11.49
N ASP A 34 0.77 0.23 -11.22
CA ASP A 34 1.80 0.44 -12.24
C ASP A 34 1.69 -0.55 -13.41
N ILE A 35 1.43 -1.83 -13.12
CA ILE A 35 1.23 -2.87 -14.15
C ILE A 35 -0.01 -2.54 -14.99
N CYS A 36 -1.11 -2.17 -14.35
CA CYS A 36 -2.37 -1.81 -15.01
C CYS A 36 -2.20 -0.56 -15.89
N SER A 37 -1.57 0.50 -15.39
CA SER A 37 -1.29 1.71 -16.17
C SER A 37 -0.40 1.43 -17.38
N LYS A 38 0.66 0.63 -17.22
CA LYS A 38 1.55 0.24 -18.34
C LYS A 38 0.83 -0.60 -19.41
N ARG A 39 -0.17 -1.39 -19.01
CA ARG A 39 -0.98 -2.22 -19.91
C ARG A 39 -2.17 -1.47 -20.52
N GLY A 40 -2.37 -0.20 -20.18
CA GLY A 40 -3.51 0.59 -20.67
C GLY A 40 -4.85 0.12 -20.10
N ALA A 41 -4.87 -0.38 -18.87
CA ALA A 41 -6.11 -0.82 -18.21
C ALA A 41 -7.01 0.35 -17.76
N PHE A 42 -6.48 1.58 -17.79
CA PHE A 42 -7.19 2.81 -17.45
C PHE A 42 -7.19 3.75 -18.65
N GLU A 43 -8.29 4.48 -18.84
CA GLU A 43 -8.37 5.53 -19.85
C GLU A 43 -7.55 6.77 -19.44
N GLY A 44 -7.16 7.59 -20.42
CA GLY A 44 -6.33 8.77 -20.17
C GLY A 44 -6.94 9.75 -19.16
N SER A 45 -8.27 9.87 -19.15
CA SER A 45 -9.04 10.68 -18.19
C SER A 45 -8.94 10.16 -16.75
N GLU A 46 -8.72 8.86 -16.55
CA GLU A 46 -8.68 8.22 -15.23
C GLU A 46 -7.27 8.25 -14.63
N LEU A 47 -6.23 8.29 -15.48
CA LEU A 47 -4.84 8.19 -15.07
C LEU A 47 -4.40 9.25 -14.06
N GLU A 48 -4.97 10.46 -14.12
CA GLU A 48 -4.67 11.51 -13.14
C GLU A 48 -5.12 11.10 -11.72
N SER A 49 -6.37 10.66 -11.59
CA SER A 49 -6.94 10.25 -10.31
C SER A 49 -6.26 8.99 -9.77
N VAL A 50 -6.02 8.00 -10.64
CA VAL A 50 -5.32 6.75 -10.29
C VAL A 50 -3.88 7.04 -9.85
N GLY A 51 -3.16 7.88 -10.62
CA GLY A 51 -1.80 8.30 -10.31
C GLY A 51 -1.70 9.02 -8.98
N MET A 52 -2.68 9.86 -8.65
CA MET A 52 -2.73 10.56 -7.37
C MET A 52 -2.85 9.60 -6.18
N VAL A 53 -3.73 8.59 -6.26
CA VAL A 53 -3.88 7.58 -5.20
C VAL A 53 -2.61 6.75 -5.06
N ARG A 54 -2.04 6.29 -6.19
CA ARG A 54 -0.78 5.53 -6.24
C ARG A 54 0.37 6.31 -5.61
N GLY A 55 0.45 7.61 -5.87
CA GLY A 55 1.45 8.51 -5.28
C GLY A 55 1.34 8.57 -3.75
N ARG A 56 0.14 8.82 -3.22
CA ARG A 56 -0.09 8.87 -1.75
C ARG A 56 0.29 7.58 -1.05
N ILE A 57 -0.09 6.43 -1.62
CA ILE A 57 0.25 5.11 -1.07
C ILE A 57 1.77 4.92 -1.08
N ALA A 58 2.44 5.24 -2.18
CA ALA A 58 3.89 5.12 -2.28
C ALA A 58 4.63 6.01 -1.26
N THR A 59 4.20 7.27 -1.09
CA THR A 59 4.76 8.16 -0.07
C THR A 59 4.55 7.62 1.34
N PHE A 60 3.36 7.08 1.64
CA PHE A 60 3.09 6.46 2.93
C PHE A 60 4.00 5.26 3.18
N VAL A 61 4.14 4.35 2.20
CA VAL A 61 5.02 3.20 2.31
C VAL A 61 6.48 3.64 2.54
N GLN A 62 6.96 4.65 1.82
CA GLN A 62 8.32 5.18 2.01
C GLN A 62 8.52 5.83 3.38
N ALA A 63 7.53 6.55 3.90
CA ALA A 63 7.61 7.19 5.21
C ALA A 63 7.65 6.17 6.36
N ASN A 64 7.02 5.01 6.18
CA ASN A 64 6.93 3.96 7.19
C ASN A 64 7.92 2.80 6.97
N THR A 65 8.65 2.80 5.86
CA THR A 65 9.78 1.90 5.65
C THR A 65 10.99 2.50 6.37
N PRO A 66 11.69 1.74 7.23
CA PRO A 66 12.88 2.25 7.90
C PRO A 66 13.88 2.71 6.84
N LYS A 67 14.15 4.02 6.82
CA LYS A 67 15.19 4.60 5.97
C LYS A 67 16.53 4.14 6.52
N GLU A 68 17.14 3.13 5.90
CA GLU A 68 18.60 3.10 5.88
C GLU A 68 19.02 4.43 5.25
N ALA A 69 19.76 5.24 6.00
CA ALA A 69 20.16 6.58 5.63
C ALA A 69 20.91 6.54 4.29
N LYS A 70 20.19 6.75 3.19
CA LYS A 70 20.79 6.94 1.89
C LYS A 70 21.26 8.38 1.83
N GLU A 71 22.54 8.53 2.11
CA GLU A 71 23.39 9.70 1.90
C GLU A 71 22.94 10.45 0.63
N GLU A 72 22.46 11.67 0.84
CA GLU A 72 22.29 12.66 -0.21
C GLU A 72 23.67 12.99 -0.78
N ALA A 73 24.01 12.45 -1.94
CA ALA A 73 25.03 13.05 -2.79
C ALA A 73 24.33 14.08 -3.69
N PRO A 74 24.58 15.39 -3.52
CA PRO A 74 24.12 16.37 -4.47
C PRO A 74 25.02 16.26 -5.71
N ALA A 75 24.47 15.76 -6.82
CA ALA A 75 25.06 16.02 -8.12
C ALA A 75 24.56 17.39 -8.59
N THR A 76 25.24 18.42 -8.09
CA THR A 76 25.23 19.77 -8.68
C THR A 76 25.53 19.70 -10.17
N GLU A 77 24.81 20.55 -10.89
CA GLU A 77 24.89 20.85 -12.32
C GLU A 77 26.31 20.86 -12.91
N ALA A 78 26.44 20.32 -14.12
CA ALA A 78 27.40 20.81 -15.11
C ALA A 78 26.70 20.82 -16.48
N GLU A 79 26.57 22.03 -17.00
CA GLU A 79 25.95 22.47 -18.24
C GLU A 79 26.41 21.69 -19.50
N ALA A 80 25.50 21.55 -20.48
CA ALA A 80 25.85 21.39 -21.90
C ALA A 80 26.55 22.67 -22.41
N PRO A 81 27.31 22.74 -23.55
CA PRO A 81 27.06 22.04 -24.82
C PRO A 81 28.30 21.74 -25.74
N ALA A 82 28.02 21.23 -26.95
CA ALA A 82 28.69 21.45 -28.26
C ALA A 82 29.94 20.65 -28.74
N GLU A 83 29.79 20.14 -29.99
CA GLU A 83 30.75 19.79 -31.08
C GLU A 83 31.89 18.77 -30.79
N GLU A 84 32.30 17.86 -31.68
CA GLU A 84 32.30 17.78 -33.16
C GLU A 84 31.52 16.61 -33.78
#